data_AF-X0HFS9-F1
#
_entry.id   AF-X0HFS9-F1
#
_cell.length_a   1.000
_cell.length_b   1.000
_cell.length_c   1.000
_cell.angle_alpha   90.00
_cell.angle_beta   90.00
_cell.angle_gamma   90.00
#
_symmetry.space_group_name_H-M   'P 1'
#
loop_
_entity.id
_entity.type
_entity.pdbx_description
1 polymer ?
#
loop_
_entity_poly.entity_id
_entity_poly.type
_entity_poly.pdbx_seq_one_letter_code
_entity_poly.pdbx_strand_id
1 'polypeptide(L)'
;MSDNQQRAAAEVERATDQISRLSITDQNNANPHEKGLKEAIRNFEEAAVAFSEHGQRIIELLADDNLFLKEDTETVYAVHTMAPKLHSFAQSLRDSVVQVVAKYVTSLGDVRNRDVDELLKYLEKPIKSIASRVIGESKDENSLWKIAEECHNQAAGPAGELSPDDYLDSLGGDNDKSLLDHHALLRERLLEGRKKAAREDWIRFWTRSSNRCPRGPTMFQPLHEFHRFPMERPPKVIPRYLFRAFCADTKGVNNDDIIASWSIRHDSSDHHKKDLLSLNREDASAILHGHLESFRSNEKDNLVSWSSSLMFLVQYANWEFCNWSYAPQDRIYIYAVDTTKFPHGQFVRDKWLLRQFRDTQAAKEADRTIPCTSNAGLMIFLDIPAAGSQ
;
A
#
# COMPACT_ATOMS: atom_id res chain seq x y z
N MET A 1 15.72 25.93 29.79
CA MET A 1 15.02 25.01 28.88
C MET A 1 14.42 23.90 29.71
N SER A 2 13.14 23.59 29.54
CA SER A 2 12.50 22.45 30.22
C SER A 2 12.94 21.12 29.57
N ASP A 3 12.86 20.01 30.30
CA ASP A 3 13.16 18.66 29.78
C ASP A 3 12.41 18.34 28.46
N ASN A 4 11.21 18.90 28.29
CA ASN A 4 10.41 18.73 27.07
C ASN A 4 11.00 19.46 25.85
N GLN A 5 11.62 20.63 26.03
CA GLN A 5 12.30 21.34 24.93
C GLN A 5 13.57 20.62 24.47
N GLN A 6 14.35 20.06 25.41
CA GLN A 6 15.53 19.27 25.07
C GLN A 6 15.17 17.96 24.35
N ARG A 7 14.07 17.32 24.77
CA ARG A 7 13.57 16.11 24.11
C ARG A 7 13.06 16.38 22.69
N ALA A 8 12.31 17.47 22.48
CA ALA A 8 11.83 17.87 21.16
C ALA A 8 12.99 18.19 20.20
N ALA A 9 14.00 18.93 20.65
CA ALA A 9 15.19 19.25 19.84
C ALA A 9 15.96 17.97 19.44
N ALA A 10 16.13 17.02 20.37
CA ALA A 10 16.77 15.73 20.07
C ALA A 10 15.98 14.87 19.08
N GLU A 11 14.65 14.93 19.11
CA GLU A 11 13.79 14.24 18.13
C GLU A 11 13.88 14.89 16.74
N VAL A 12 13.99 16.22 16.65
CA VAL A 12 14.20 16.94 15.39
C VAL A 12 15.59 16.67 14.80
N GLU A 13 16.63 16.65 15.64
CA GLU A 13 17.99 16.28 15.22
C GLU A 13 18.02 14.86 14.66
N ARG A 14 17.37 13.90 15.36
CA ARG A 14 17.23 12.52 14.90
C ARG A 14 16.45 12.41 13.58
N ALA A 15 15.37 13.17 13.40
CA ALA A 15 14.59 13.19 12.16
C ALA A 15 15.41 13.79 11.00
N THR A 16 16.19 14.84 11.26
CA THR A 16 17.08 15.48 10.28
C THR A 16 18.20 14.53 9.84
N ASP A 17 18.73 13.75 10.77
CA ASP A 17 19.70 12.68 10.50
C ASP A 17 19.09 11.54 9.68
N GLN A 18 17.86 11.12 10.00
CA GLN A 18 17.16 10.10 9.22
C GLN A 18 16.88 10.56 7.79
N ILE A 19 16.46 11.82 7.58
CA ILE A 19 16.28 12.40 6.25
C ILE A 19 17.61 12.39 5.49
N SER A 20 18.72 12.73 6.14
CA SER A 20 20.05 12.70 5.53
C SER A 20 20.50 11.28 5.15
N ARG A 21 20.09 10.26 5.93
CA ARG A 21 20.37 8.84 5.64
C ARG A 21 19.52 8.28 4.50
N LEU A 22 18.29 8.74 4.33
CA LEU A 22 17.43 8.37 3.20
C LEU A 22 18.01 8.87 1.85
N SER A 23 18.89 9.87 1.87
CA SER A 23 19.57 10.43 0.70
C SER A 23 20.75 9.57 0.17
N ILE A 24 21.19 8.53 0.91
CA ILE A 24 22.43 7.79 0.60
C ILE A 24 22.33 6.91 -0.67
N THR A 25 21.17 6.77 -1.31
CA THR A 25 21.04 5.96 -2.54
C THR A 25 21.12 6.73 -3.86
N ASP A 26 21.20 8.06 -3.88
CA ASP A 26 21.43 8.83 -5.12
C ASP A 26 22.76 9.58 -5.05
N GLN A 27 23.85 8.86 -5.32
CA GLN A 27 25.12 9.51 -5.66
C GLN A 27 24.91 10.30 -6.96
N ASN A 28 24.92 11.63 -6.83
CA ASN A 28 24.89 12.66 -7.88
C ASN A 28 23.56 13.38 -8.11
N ASN A 29 22.96 13.94 -7.05
CA ASN A 29 22.49 15.34 -6.99
C ASN A 29 21.70 15.53 -5.69
N ALA A 30 22.12 16.45 -4.82
CA ALA A 30 21.33 16.81 -3.64
C ALA A 30 19.94 17.29 -4.10
N ASN A 31 18.92 16.49 -3.81
CA ASN A 31 17.56 16.69 -4.31
C ASN A 31 17.01 18.02 -3.75
N PRO A 32 16.59 19.00 -4.58
CA PRO A 32 16.12 20.32 -4.11
C PRO A 32 15.01 20.25 -3.06
N HIS A 33 14.20 19.19 -3.08
CA HIS A 33 13.12 18.96 -2.12
C HIS A 33 13.62 18.54 -0.73
N GLU A 34 14.75 17.85 -0.63
CA GLU A 34 15.35 17.48 0.66
C GLU A 34 15.88 18.72 1.38
N LYS A 35 16.52 19.62 0.63
CA LYS A 35 16.97 20.92 1.14
C LYS A 35 15.79 21.76 1.64
N GLY A 36 14.70 21.81 0.86
CA GLY A 36 13.46 22.50 1.25
C GLY A 36 12.82 21.93 2.51
N LEU A 37 12.75 20.60 2.65
CA LEU A 37 12.21 19.94 3.85
C LEU A 37 13.05 20.22 5.09
N LYS A 38 14.38 20.11 5.00
CA LYS A 38 15.31 20.42 6.10
C LYS A 38 15.17 21.88 6.56
N GLU A 39 15.06 22.80 5.60
CA GLU A 39 14.87 24.22 5.91
C GLU A 39 13.50 24.49 6.56
N ALA A 40 12.44 23.83 6.08
CA ALA A 40 11.11 23.95 6.68
C ALA A 40 11.06 23.41 8.12
N ILE A 41 11.73 22.28 8.40
CA ILE A 41 11.84 21.71 9.75
C ILE A 41 12.54 22.70 10.69
N ARG A 42 13.73 23.19 10.29
CA ARG A 42 14.51 24.15 11.10
C ARG A 42 13.72 25.42 11.39
N ASN A 43 13.09 26.02 10.37
CA ASN A 43 12.29 27.24 10.54
C ASN A 43 11.09 27.03 11.46
N PHE A 44 10.42 25.87 11.38
CA PHE A 44 9.32 25.52 12.27
C PHE A 44 9.78 25.36 13.72
N GLU A 45 10.89 24.65 13.95
CA GLU A 45 11.46 24.45 15.27
C GLU A 45 11.86 25.78 15.94
N GLU A 46 12.62 26.62 15.24
CA GLU A 46 13.05 27.93 15.75
C GLU A 46 11.84 28.81 16.13
N ALA A 47 10.79 28.81 15.30
CA ALA A 47 9.56 29.54 15.59
C ALA A 47 8.77 28.94 16.75
N ALA A 48 8.73 27.62 16.88
CA ALA A 48 8.01 26.93 17.95
C ALA A 48 8.67 27.15 19.32
N VAL A 49 10.01 27.14 19.37
CA VAL A 49 10.79 27.45 20.57
C VAL A 49 10.50 28.88 21.03
N ALA A 50 10.64 29.87 20.11
CA ALA A 50 10.37 31.26 20.42
C ALA A 50 8.91 31.49 20.87
N PHE A 51 7.94 30.88 20.17
CA PHE A 51 6.53 30.96 20.55
C PHE A 51 6.27 30.40 21.95
N SER A 52 6.88 29.27 22.29
CA SER A 52 6.73 28.63 23.61
C SER A 52 7.34 29.47 24.73
N GLU A 53 8.52 30.05 24.52
CA GLU A 53 9.18 30.92 25.50
C GLU A 53 8.36 32.17 25.81
N HIS A 54 7.86 32.85 24.77
CA HIS A 54 7.02 34.03 24.95
C HIS A 54 5.63 33.69 25.50
N GLY A 55 5.05 32.54 25.14
CA GLY A 55 3.79 32.05 25.69
C GLY A 55 3.90 31.72 27.19
N GLN A 56 5.00 31.10 27.62
CA GLN A 56 5.27 30.80 29.02
C GLN A 56 5.35 32.08 29.86
N ARG A 57 5.99 33.14 29.35
CA ARG A 57 6.02 34.46 30.02
C ARG A 57 4.62 35.06 30.19
N ILE A 58 3.75 34.92 29.20
CA ILE A 58 2.35 35.39 29.33
C ILE A 58 1.60 34.61 30.42
N ILE A 59 1.81 33.29 30.52
CA ILE A 59 1.19 32.47 31.57
C ILE A 59 1.67 32.92 32.96
N GLU A 60 2.97 33.19 33.12
CA GLU A 60 3.55 33.70 34.36
C GLU A 60 2.98 35.08 34.72
N LEU A 61 2.84 35.98 33.74
CA LEU A 61 2.23 37.30 33.94
C LEU A 61 0.75 37.25 34.30
N LEU A 62 0.01 36.26 33.81
CA LEU A 62 -1.40 36.05 34.14
C LEU A 62 -1.62 35.39 35.51
N ALA A 63 -0.58 34.72 36.04
CA ALA A 63 -0.63 34.07 37.35
C ALA A 63 -0.24 35.01 38.50
N ASP A 64 0.39 36.15 38.20
CA ASP A 64 0.84 37.15 39.17
C ASP A 64 -0.18 38.30 39.23
N ASP A 65 -0.66 38.69 40.43
CA ASP A 65 -1.63 39.78 40.64
C ASP A 65 -1.05 41.19 40.35
N ASN A 66 0.08 41.27 39.66
CA ASN A 66 0.85 42.48 39.41
C ASN A 66 0.28 43.31 38.24
N LEU A 67 0.50 44.63 38.29
CA LEU A 67 0.06 45.58 37.26
C LEU A 67 0.79 45.33 35.93
N PHE A 68 0.04 45.10 34.85
CA PHE A 68 0.52 44.94 33.47
C PHE A 68 1.48 46.08 33.08
N LEU A 69 2.76 45.76 32.88
CA LEU A 69 3.82 46.70 32.51
C LEU A 69 3.94 46.83 30.98
N LYS A 70 4.65 47.86 30.54
CA LYS A 70 4.89 48.12 29.11
C LYS A 70 5.66 46.97 28.41
N GLU A 71 6.55 46.31 29.13
CA GLU A 71 7.32 45.14 28.65
C GLU A 71 6.41 43.91 28.42
N ASP A 72 5.28 43.83 29.12
CA ASP A 72 4.28 42.75 28.98
C ASP A 72 3.50 42.92 27.68
N THR A 73 3.16 44.16 27.30
CA THR A 73 2.56 44.47 26.00
C THR A 73 3.44 44.06 24.81
N GLU A 74 4.76 44.20 24.93
CA GLU A 74 5.70 43.76 23.88
C GLU A 74 5.71 42.23 23.76
N THR A 75 5.65 41.52 24.88
CA THR A 75 5.56 40.05 24.90
C THR A 75 4.26 39.53 24.30
N VAL A 76 3.12 40.15 24.63
CA VAL A 76 1.81 39.82 24.05
C VAL A 76 1.80 40.07 22.53
N TYR A 77 2.35 41.21 22.08
CA TYR A 77 2.43 41.52 20.65
C TYR A 77 3.38 40.55 19.91
N ALA A 78 4.48 40.14 20.55
CA ALA A 78 5.38 39.13 20.01
C ALA A 78 4.67 37.78 19.80
N VAL A 79 3.92 37.27 20.79
CA VAL A 79 3.14 36.02 20.64
C VAL A 79 2.09 36.16 19.53
N HIS A 80 1.34 37.26 19.51
CA HIS A 80 0.33 37.51 18.47
C HIS A 80 0.93 37.55 17.06
N THR A 81 2.13 38.12 16.89
CA THR A 81 2.81 38.17 15.58
C THR A 81 3.54 36.87 15.21
N MET A 82 3.95 36.06 16.18
CA MET A 82 4.59 34.77 15.94
C MET A 82 3.59 33.66 15.62
N ALA A 83 2.39 33.67 16.20
CA ALA A 83 1.33 32.69 15.91
C ALA A 83 1.08 32.46 14.40
N PRO A 84 0.84 33.51 13.57
CA PRO A 84 0.63 33.32 12.13
C PRO A 84 1.90 32.85 11.40
N LYS A 85 3.10 33.23 11.86
CA LYS A 85 4.37 32.75 11.29
C LYS A 85 4.56 31.27 11.54
N LEU A 86 4.32 30.81 12.77
CA LEU A 86 4.37 29.40 13.15
C LEU A 86 3.37 28.59 12.32
N HIS A 87 2.16 29.11 12.14
CA HIS A 87 1.16 28.48 11.26
C HIS A 87 1.65 28.37 9.81
N SER A 88 2.23 29.43 9.25
CA SER A 88 2.81 29.41 7.90
C SER A 88 3.96 28.40 7.76
N PHE A 89 4.84 28.29 8.75
CA PHE A 89 5.90 27.29 8.74
C PHE A 89 5.35 25.87 8.87
N ALA A 90 4.32 25.66 9.69
CA ALA A 90 3.64 24.36 9.79
C ALA A 90 3.03 23.93 8.46
N GLN A 91 2.40 24.85 7.73
CA GLN A 91 1.87 24.60 6.39
C GLN A 91 2.99 24.27 5.40
N SER A 92 4.06 25.06 5.38
CA SER A 92 5.23 24.82 4.51
C SER A 92 5.88 23.46 4.77
N LEU A 93 5.99 23.06 6.04
CA LEU A 93 6.47 21.74 6.44
C LEU A 93 5.55 20.63 5.92
N ARG A 94 4.23 20.78 6.11
CA ARG A 94 3.24 19.83 5.61
C ARG A 94 3.33 19.65 4.10
N ASP A 95 3.39 20.75 3.36
CA ASP A 95 3.48 20.74 1.89
C ASP A 95 4.77 20.07 1.42
N SER A 96 5.88 20.33 2.11
CA SER A 96 7.18 19.70 1.84
C SER A 96 7.14 18.19 2.07
N VAL A 97 6.53 17.74 3.17
CA VAL A 97 6.34 16.31 3.47
C VAL A 97 5.50 15.64 2.39
N VAL A 98 4.36 16.23 2.02
CA VAL A 98 3.48 15.72 0.96
C VAL A 98 4.25 15.59 -0.36
N GLN A 99 5.06 16.59 -0.71
CA GLN A 99 5.86 16.57 -1.93
C GLN A 99 6.91 15.45 -1.93
N VAL A 100 7.65 15.29 -0.84
CA VAL A 100 8.68 14.24 -0.71
C VAL A 100 8.05 12.85 -0.77
N VAL A 101 6.95 12.64 -0.04
CA VAL A 101 6.24 11.36 0.00
C VAL A 101 5.64 11.02 -1.35
N ALA A 102 4.95 11.96 -2.01
CA ALA A 102 4.40 11.73 -3.35
C ALA A 102 5.50 11.39 -4.37
N LYS A 103 6.65 12.07 -4.31
CA LYS A 103 7.81 11.77 -5.17
C LYS A 103 8.38 10.38 -4.90
N TYR A 104 8.47 9.98 -3.63
CA TYR A 104 8.94 8.66 -3.25
C TYR A 104 7.97 7.56 -3.73
N VAL A 105 6.68 7.69 -3.46
CA VAL A 105 5.67 6.69 -3.89
C VAL A 105 5.63 6.53 -5.41
N THR A 106 5.72 7.65 -6.13
CA THR A 106 5.75 7.61 -7.59
C THR A 106 7.06 7.03 -8.13
N SER A 107 8.21 7.23 -7.48
CA SER A 107 9.50 6.67 -7.94
C SER A 107 9.54 5.14 -7.88
N LEU A 108 8.73 4.51 -7.02
CA LEU A 108 8.68 3.07 -6.85
C LEU A 108 8.07 2.30 -8.03
N GLY A 109 7.22 2.95 -8.84
CA GLY A 109 6.70 2.33 -10.05
C GLY A 109 7.75 2.35 -11.17
N ASP A 110 8.05 1.19 -11.73
CA ASP A 110 9.05 0.98 -12.78
C ASP A 110 8.49 0.94 -14.21
N VAL A 111 7.16 0.98 -14.36
CA VAL A 111 6.52 1.10 -15.67
C VAL A 111 6.65 2.56 -16.11
N ARG A 112 7.81 2.91 -16.63
CA ARG A 112 8.10 4.23 -17.21
C ARG A 112 7.98 4.14 -18.71
N ASN A 113 6.91 4.72 -19.24
CA ASN A 113 6.78 5.00 -20.65
C ASN A 113 6.33 6.46 -20.81
N ARG A 114 6.35 6.95 -22.05
CA ARG A 114 5.99 8.34 -22.34
C ARG A 114 4.60 8.71 -21.82
N ASP A 115 3.61 7.83 -21.96
CA ASP A 115 2.22 8.10 -21.57
C ASP A 115 2.09 8.17 -20.03
N VAL A 116 2.76 7.28 -19.29
CA VAL A 116 2.81 7.31 -17.83
C VAL A 116 3.52 8.56 -17.32
N ASP A 117 4.63 8.96 -17.95
CA ASP A 117 5.37 10.17 -17.56
C ASP A 117 4.56 11.45 -17.83
N GLU A 118 3.80 11.49 -18.92
CA GLU A 118 2.87 12.60 -19.22
C GLU A 118 1.69 12.63 -18.25
N LEU A 119 1.12 11.46 -17.89
CA LEU A 119 0.07 11.33 -16.88
C LEU A 119 0.53 11.76 -15.49
N LEU A 120 1.74 11.39 -15.06
CA LEU A 120 2.31 11.82 -13.78
C LEU A 120 2.43 13.34 -13.67
N LYS A 121 2.78 14.01 -14.77
CA LYS A 121 2.83 15.47 -14.84
C LYS A 121 1.43 16.08 -14.83
N TYR A 122 0.51 15.53 -15.62
CA TYR A 122 -0.87 16.01 -15.71
C TYR A 122 -1.61 15.89 -14.36
N LEU A 123 -1.41 14.78 -13.66
CA LEU A 123 -2.10 14.43 -12.41
C LEU A 123 -1.29 14.75 -11.15
N GLU A 124 -0.21 15.55 -11.23
CA GLU A 124 0.65 15.84 -10.08
C GLU A 124 -0.12 16.43 -8.89
N LYS A 125 -1.05 17.35 -9.17
CA LYS A 125 -1.87 18.00 -8.13
C LYS A 125 -2.83 17.01 -7.45
N PRO A 126 -3.65 16.23 -8.18
CA PRO A 126 -4.43 15.14 -7.59
C PRO A 126 -3.60 14.16 -6.74
N ILE A 127 -2.43 13.74 -7.22
CA ILE A 127 -1.55 12.82 -6.47
C ILE A 127 -1.13 13.43 -5.12
N LYS A 128 -0.73 14.72 -5.10
CA LYS A 128 -0.38 15.41 -3.86
C LYS A 128 -1.58 15.59 -2.93
N SER A 129 -2.78 15.85 -3.48
CA SER A 129 -4.02 15.95 -2.71
C SER A 129 -4.33 14.63 -1.99
N ILE A 130 -4.24 13.51 -2.71
CA ILE A 130 -4.43 12.16 -2.15
C ILE A 130 -3.39 11.90 -1.05
N ALA A 131 -2.11 12.17 -1.32
CA ALA A 131 -1.06 11.99 -0.32
C ALA A 131 -1.32 12.84 0.94
N SER A 132 -1.74 14.10 0.78
CA SER A 132 -2.08 14.97 1.91
C SER A 132 -3.25 14.43 2.74
N ARG A 133 -4.31 13.94 2.09
CA ARG A 133 -5.48 13.35 2.76
C ARG A 133 -5.10 12.11 3.56
N VAL A 134 -4.40 11.17 2.94
CA VAL A 134 -3.98 9.92 3.59
C VAL A 134 -3.01 10.17 4.75
N ILE A 135 -2.07 11.11 4.61
CA ILE A 135 -1.17 11.50 5.70
C ILE A 135 -1.95 12.13 6.87
N GLY A 136 -2.96 12.95 6.58
CA GLY A 136 -3.78 13.60 7.61
C GLY A 136 -4.72 12.66 8.35
N GLU A 137 -5.21 11.61 7.69
CA GLU A 137 -6.12 10.61 8.28
C GLU A 137 -5.39 9.49 9.01
N SER A 138 -4.13 9.22 8.66
CA SER A 138 -3.40 8.11 9.23
C SER A 138 -2.87 8.40 10.63
N LYS A 139 -3.13 7.47 11.55
CA LYS A 139 -2.53 7.43 12.89
C LYS A 139 -1.18 6.68 12.91
N ASP A 140 -0.79 6.05 11.80
CA ASP A 140 0.39 5.20 11.70
C ASP A 140 1.50 5.87 10.88
N GLU A 141 2.71 5.89 11.44
CA GLU A 141 3.92 6.46 10.86
C GLU A 141 4.32 5.80 9.52
N ASN A 142 3.75 4.65 9.15
CA ASN A 142 4.13 3.84 7.98
C ASN A 142 3.06 3.76 6.87
N SER A 143 2.56 4.92 6.42
CA SER A 143 1.41 5.00 5.51
C SER A 143 1.73 5.14 4.01
N LEU A 144 2.99 4.93 3.60
CA LEU A 144 3.41 5.14 2.21
C LEU A 144 2.67 4.24 1.21
N TRP A 145 2.47 2.97 1.56
CA TRP A 145 1.75 2.03 0.70
C TRP A 145 0.27 2.37 0.59
N LYS A 146 -0.35 2.94 1.64
CA LYS A 146 -1.76 3.38 1.61
C LYS A 146 -1.97 4.53 0.63
N ILE A 147 -0.96 5.40 0.46
CA ILE A 147 -0.99 6.45 -0.56
C ILE A 147 -0.97 5.81 -1.95
N ALA A 148 -0.07 4.85 -2.17
CA ALA A 148 0.00 4.13 -3.44
C ALA A 148 -1.28 3.34 -3.74
N GLU A 149 -1.87 2.71 -2.73
CA GLU A 149 -3.15 2.00 -2.81
C GLU A 149 -4.30 2.94 -3.17
N GLU A 150 -4.43 4.07 -2.47
CA GLU A 150 -5.47 5.05 -2.78
C GLU A 150 -5.29 5.60 -4.19
N CYS A 151 -4.06 5.90 -4.59
CA CYS A 151 -3.78 6.28 -5.97
C CYS A 151 -4.18 5.18 -6.98
N HIS A 152 -3.92 3.91 -6.68
CA HIS A 152 -4.37 2.79 -7.51
C HIS A 152 -5.90 2.75 -7.62
N ASN A 153 -6.61 2.89 -6.50
CA ASN A 153 -8.08 2.86 -6.48
C ASN A 153 -8.67 4.03 -7.29
N GLN A 154 -8.11 5.23 -7.14
CA GLN A 154 -8.50 6.41 -7.90
C GLN A 154 -8.13 6.31 -9.39
N ALA A 155 -7.05 5.60 -9.75
CA ALA A 155 -6.65 5.39 -11.13
C ALA A 155 -7.50 4.32 -11.84
N ALA A 156 -7.94 3.29 -11.11
CA ALA A 156 -8.76 2.21 -11.63
C ALA A 156 -10.26 2.54 -11.66
N GLY A 157 -10.70 3.50 -10.83
CA GLY A 157 -12.09 3.92 -10.71
C GLY A 157 -12.55 4.79 -11.90
N PRO A 158 -13.76 4.57 -12.45
CA PRO A 158 -14.27 5.33 -13.60
C PRO A 158 -14.55 6.81 -13.31
N ALA A 159 -14.63 7.19 -12.02
CA ALA A 159 -14.83 8.57 -11.56
C ALA A 159 -13.75 8.99 -10.56
N GLY A 160 -12.59 8.31 -10.58
CA GLY A 160 -11.52 8.61 -9.64
C GLY A 160 -10.72 9.85 -10.05
N GLU A 161 -10.17 10.55 -9.07
CA GLU A 161 -9.38 11.77 -9.27
C GLU A 161 -8.11 11.55 -10.12
N LEU A 162 -7.68 10.28 -10.26
CA LEU A 162 -6.54 9.86 -11.06
C LEU A 162 -6.94 9.09 -12.32
N SER A 163 -8.20 9.19 -12.75
CA SER A 163 -8.59 8.60 -14.03
C SER A 163 -7.75 9.20 -15.18
N PRO A 164 -7.19 8.37 -16.07
CA PRO A 164 -6.47 8.87 -17.23
C PRO A 164 -7.40 9.34 -18.36
N ASP A 165 -8.72 9.16 -18.23
CA ASP A 165 -9.74 9.44 -19.25
C ASP A 165 -9.59 10.82 -19.88
N ASP A 166 -9.66 11.88 -19.07
CA ASP A 166 -9.66 13.27 -19.54
C ASP A 166 -8.38 13.61 -20.32
N TYR A 167 -7.24 13.15 -19.82
CA TYR A 167 -5.96 13.33 -20.52
C TYR A 167 -5.92 12.54 -21.83
N LEU A 168 -6.35 11.28 -21.83
CA LEU A 168 -6.33 10.45 -23.03
C LEU A 168 -7.29 10.95 -24.09
N ASP A 169 -8.43 11.52 -23.72
CA ASP A 169 -9.38 12.11 -24.64
C ASP A 169 -8.86 13.41 -25.26
N SER A 170 -8.05 14.16 -24.52
CA SER A 170 -7.35 15.34 -25.06
C SER A 170 -6.36 15.01 -26.19
N LEU A 171 -5.83 13.78 -26.26
CA LEU A 171 -4.91 13.34 -27.33
C LEU A 171 -5.58 13.23 -28.72
N GLY A 172 -6.92 13.23 -28.77
CA GLY A 172 -7.68 13.09 -30.01
C GLY A 172 -8.12 14.41 -30.67
N GLY A 173 -7.91 15.55 -30.02
CA GLY A 173 -8.46 16.83 -30.46
C GLY A 173 -7.46 17.74 -31.15
N ASP A 174 -7.26 17.59 -32.47
CA ASP A 174 -7.12 18.76 -33.38
C ASP A 174 -7.07 18.48 -34.90
N ASN A 175 -7.36 17.27 -35.39
CA ASN A 175 -7.30 17.05 -36.85
C ASN A 175 -8.69 17.14 -37.48
N ASP A 176 -8.89 18.28 -38.15
CA ASP A 176 -9.79 18.55 -39.26
C ASP A 176 -10.66 17.35 -39.69
N LYS A 177 -11.97 17.45 -39.44
CA LYS A 177 -12.98 16.44 -39.81
C LYS A 177 -13.18 16.30 -41.33
N SER A 178 -12.36 16.97 -42.14
CA SER A 178 -12.30 16.77 -43.57
C SER A 178 -11.22 15.74 -43.90
N LEU A 179 -11.63 14.47 -44.04
CA LEU A 179 -11.26 13.57 -45.16
C LEU A 179 -11.75 12.15 -44.86
N LEU A 180 -12.78 11.73 -45.61
CA LEU A 180 -13.27 10.36 -45.75
C LEU A 180 -12.22 9.49 -46.44
N ASP A 181 -11.17 9.09 -45.72
CA ASP A 181 -10.13 8.23 -46.28
C ASP A 181 -9.77 7.08 -45.32
N HIS A 182 -9.47 5.90 -45.86
CA HIS A 182 -9.16 4.67 -45.09
C HIS A 182 -8.07 4.88 -44.02
N HIS A 183 -7.19 5.87 -44.23
CA HIS A 183 -6.17 6.29 -43.29
C HIS A 183 -6.72 6.92 -42.00
N ALA A 184 -7.88 7.58 -42.03
CA ALA A 184 -8.51 8.16 -40.84
C ALA A 184 -8.99 7.07 -39.86
N LEU A 185 -9.67 6.03 -40.38
CA LEU A 185 -10.13 4.89 -39.58
C LEU A 185 -8.97 4.10 -38.95
N LEU A 186 -7.85 3.94 -39.68
CA LEU A 186 -6.65 3.31 -39.14
C LEU A 186 -6.01 4.14 -38.03
N ARG A 187 -5.95 5.47 -38.18
CA ARG A 187 -5.44 6.37 -37.12
C ARG A 187 -6.30 6.32 -35.86
N GLU A 188 -7.62 6.32 -36.00
CA GLU A 188 -8.56 6.20 -34.88
C GLU A 188 -8.37 4.87 -34.14
N ARG A 189 -8.29 3.75 -34.87
CA ARG A 189 -8.05 2.42 -34.28
C ARG A 189 -6.69 2.36 -33.55
N LEU A 190 -5.64 2.94 -34.13
CA LEU A 190 -4.31 2.99 -33.50
C LEU A 190 -4.31 3.86 -32.24
N LEU A 191 -5.00 5.00 -32.28
CA LEU A 191 -5.15 5.89 -31.13
C LEU A 191 -5.91 5.19 -30.00
N GLU A 192 -7.01 4.51 -30.31
CA GLU A 192 -7.76 3.75 -29.31
C GLU A 192 -6.94 2.61 -28.71
N GLY A 193 -6.13 1.94 -29.54
CA GLY A 193 -5.13 0.96 -29.08
C GLY A 193 -4.12 1.55 -28.11
N ARG A 194 -3.57 2.74 -28.40
CA ARG A 194 -2.65 3.47 -27.52
C ARG A 194 -3.34 3.90 -26.22
N LYS A 195 -4.55 4.46 -26.29
CA LYS A 195 -5.33 4.84 -25.09
C LYS A 195 -5.53 3.64 -24.18
N LYS A 196 -5.92 2.50 -24.74
CA LYS A 196 -6.09 1.26 -23.98
C LYS A 196 -4.79 0.78 -23.32
N ALA A 197 -3.68 0.79 -24.05
CA ALA A 197 -2.38 0.41 -23.51
C ALA A 197 -1.94 1.36 -22.38
N ALA A 198 -2.08 2.67 -22.58
CA ALA A 198 -1.76 3.69 -21.58
C ALA A 198 -2.58 3.51 -20.29
N ARG A 199 -3.87 3.16 -20.38
CA ARG A 199 -4.70 2.83 -19.20
C ARG A 199 -4.18 1.63 -18.44
N GLU A 200 -3.84 0.56 -19.16
CA GLU A 200 -3.33 -0.67 -18.54
C GLU A 200 -1.96 -0.43 -17.88
N ASP A 201 -1.10 0.36 -18.51
CA ASP A 201 0.20 0.75 -17.97
C ASP A 201 0.06 1.69 -16.77
N TRP A 202 -0.91 2.61 -16.78
CA TRP A 202 -1.20 3.51 -15.66
C TRP A 202 -1.68 2.76 -14.42
N ILE A 203 -2.60 1.81 -14.57
CA ILE A 203 -3.05 0.97 -13.47
C ILE A 203 -1.88 0.12 -12.96
N ARG A 204 -1.12 -0.52 -13.87
CA ARG A 204 0.04 -1.36 -13.52
C ARG A 204 1.12 -0.56 -12.77
N PHE A 205 1.36 0.68 -13.17
CA PHE A 205 2.29 1.58 -12.51
C PHE A 205 1.95 1.72 -11.02
N TRP A 206 0.69 2.05 -10.68
CA TRP A 206 0.27 2.18 -9.28
C TRP A 206 0.26 0.86 -8.53
N THR A 207 -0.13 -0.25 -9.16
CA THR A 207 -0.03 -1.57 -8.51
C THR A 207 1.41 -1.90 -8.14
N ARG A 208 2.39 -1.58 -9.01
CA ARG A 208 3.81 -1.80 -8.71
C ARG A 208 4.36 -0.83 -7.66
N SER A 209 3.93 0.45 -7.68
CA SER A 209 4.23 1.40 -6.60
C SER A 209 3.77 0.88 -5.23
N SER A 210 2.56 0.35 -5.14
CA SER A 210 2.01 -0.20 -3.88
C SER A 210 2.80 -1.41 -3.39
N ASN A 211 3.09 -2.37 -4.27
CA ASN A 211 3.85 -3.58 -3.90
C ASN A 211 5.28 -3.29 -3.42
N ARG A 212 5.90 -2.23 -3.94
CA ARG A 212 7.30 -1.88 -3.63
C ARG A 212 7.43 -0.93 -2.46
N CYS A 213 6.32 -0.38 -1.97
CA CYS A 213 6.36 0.40 -0.74
C CYS A 213 6.81 -0.49 0.43
N PRO A 214 7.64 0.03 1.34
CA PRO A 214 7.98 -0.68 2.57
C PRO A 214 6.71 -1.09 3.32
N ARG A 215 6.64 -2.35 3.77
CA ARG A 215 5.48 -2.94 4.45
C ARG A 215 4.18 -2.92 3.62
N GLY A 216 4.29 -2.69 2.31
CA GLY A 216 3.17 -2.75 1.40
C GLY A 216 2.63 -4.17 1.23
N PRO A 217 1.39 -4.29 0.71
CA PRO A 217 0.77 -5.58 0.44
C PRO A 217 1.51 -6.33 -0.68
N THR A 218 1.61 -7.65 -0.56
CA THR A 218 1.96 -8.50 -1.71
C THR A 218 0.69 -8.78 -2.51
N MET A 219 0.69 -8.46 -3.80
CA MET A 219 -0.44 -8.64 -4.70
C MET A 219 -0.15 -9.75 -5.72
N PHE A 220 -1.17 -10.52 -6.09
CA PHE A 220 -1.10 -11.42 -7.24
C PHE A 220 -1.10 -10.61 -8.54
N GLN A 221 0.07 -10.38 -9.11
CA GLN A 221 0.27 -9.66 -10.35
C GLN A 221 0.61 -10.64 -11.48
N PRO A 222 -0.24 -10.76 -12.52
CA PRO A 222 0.12 -11.48 -13.73
C PRO A 222 1.26 -10.73 -14.44
N LEU A 223 2.52 -11.07 -14.14
CA LEU A 223 3.66 -10.48 -14.83
C LEU A 223 3.70 -10.99 -16.28
N HIS A 224 3.34 -10.14 -17.25
CA HIS A 224 3.43 -10.47 -18.67
C HIS A 224 4.85 -10.80 -19.15
N GLU A 225 5.87 -10.43 -18.39
CA GLU A 225 7.29 -10.59 -18.77
C GLU A 225 7.80 -12.03 -18.65
N PHE A 226 7.18 -12.89 -17.84
CA PHE A 226 7.69 -14.23 -17.54
C PHE A 226 6.86 -15.39 -18.10
N HIS A 227 5.68 -15.11 -18.68
CA HIS A 227 4.76 -16.15 -19.14
C HIS A 227 4.68 -16.16 -20.68
N ARG A 228 5.06 -17.30 -21.27
CA ARG A 228 5.01 -17.56 -22.73
C ARG A 228 3.59 -17.55 -23.30
N PHE A 229 2.57 -17.54 -22.44
CA PHE A 229 1.15 -17.52 -22.78
C PHE A 229 0.45 -16.34 -22.11
N PRO A 230 -0.53 -15.71 -22.77
CA PRO A 230 -1.32 -14.66 -22.14
C PRO A 230 -2.04 -15.23 -20.92
N MET A 231 -1.71 -14.71 -19.74
CA MET A 231 -2.41 -15.07 -18.50
C MET A 231 -3.86 -14.60 -18.58
N GLU A 232 -4.78 -15.48 -18.19
CA GLU A 232 -6.19 -15.09 -18.02
C GLU A 232 -6.27 -14.02 -16.94
N ARG A 233 -7.14 -13.01 -17.08
CA ARG A 233 -7.33 -12.01 -16.01
C ARG A 233 -7.93 -12.69 -14.76
N PRO A 234 -7.54 -12.28 -13.55
CA PRO A 234 -8.15 -12.80 -12.34
C PRO A 234 -9.66 -12.52 -12.33
N PRO A 235 -10.47 -13.37 -11.67
CA PRO A 235 -11.90 -13.16 -11.56
C PRO A 235 -12.20 -11.82 -10.89
N LYS A 236 -13.13 -11.05 -11.48
CA LYS A 236 -13.51 -9.73 -10.95
C LYS A 236 -14.28 -9.79 -9.63
N VAL A 237 -14.95 -10.90 -9.35
CA VAL A 237 -15.81 -11.04 -8.17
C VAL A 237 -15.08 -11.86 -7.12
N ILE A 238 -14.68 -11.18 -6.06
CA ILE A 238 -14.17 -11.77 -4.83
C ILE A 238 -15.31 -11.81 -3.81
N PRO A 239 -15.59 -12.95 -3.15
CA PRO A 239 -16.58 -13.00 -2.09
C PRO A 239 -16.22 -12.00 -0.99
N ARG A 240 -17.18 -11.18 -0.57
CA ARG A 240 -16.97 -10.12 0.44
C ARG A 240 -16.39 -10.67 1.74
N TYR A 241 -16.89 -11.82 2.20
CA TYR A 241 -16.39 -12.45 3.41
C TYR A 241 -15.66 -13.72 3.07
N LEU A 242 -14.46 -13.84 3.60
CA LEU A 242 -13.68 -15.07 3.58
C LEU A 242 -13.42 -15.53 4.99
N PHE A 243 -13.37 -16.84 5.14
CA PHE A 243 -13.34 -17.50 6.43
C PHE A 243 -12.09 -18.37 6.53
N ARG A 244 -11.53 -18.53 7.73
CA ARG A 244 -10.43 -19.48 7.99
C ARG A 244 -10.63 -20.09 9.37
N ALA A 245 -10.52 -21.42 9.45
CA ALA A 245 -10.40 -22.11 10.73
C ALA A 245 -8.92 -22.25 11.09
N PHE A 246 -8.56 -22.03 12.34
CA PHE A 246 -7.21 -22.30 12.83
C PHE A 246 -7.22 -22.78 14.29
N CYS A 247 -6.17 -23.52 14.67
CA CYS A 247 -5.89 -23.92 16.04
C CYS A 247 -4.43 -23.61 16.42
N ALA A 248 -4.07 -23.75 17.69
CA ALA A 248 -2.71 -23.43 18.18
C ALA A 248 -1.60 -24.18 17.40
N ASP A 249 -1.90 -25.36 16.85
CA ASP A 249 -0.96 -26.19 16.09
C ASP A 249 -1.01 -25.94 14.57
N THR A 250 -1.92 -25.08 14.09
CA THR A 250 -1.93 -24.73 12.67
C THR A 250 -0.69 -23.94 12.31
N LYS A 251 -0.04 -24.35 11.22
CA LYS A 251 1.11 -23.64 10.67
C LYS A 251 0.65 -22.24 10.19
N GLY A 252 1.31 -21.23 10.74
CA GLY A 252 1.18 -19.81 10.43
C GLY A 252 1.45 -18.95 11.67
N VAL A 253 1.30 -17.65 11.52
CA VAL A 253 1.13 -16.73 12.66
C VAL A 253 -0.33 -16.30 12.64
N ASN A 254 -1.11 -16.82 13.60
CA ASN A 254 -2.53 -16.52 13.70
C ASN A 254 -2.84 -16.05 15.12
N ASN A 255 -3.19 -14.78 15.29
CA ASN A 255 -3.68 -14.20 16.52
C ASN A 255 -4.71 -13.09 16.21
N ASP A 256 -5.19 -12.38 17.22
CA ASP A 256 -6.23 -11.36 17.07
C ASP A 256 -5.80 -10.17 16.19
N ASP A 257 -4.49 -9.93 16.06
CA ASP A 257 -3.92 -8.80 15.32
C ASP A 257 -3.35 -9.20 13.94
N ILE A 258 -2.96 -10.47 13.75
CA ILE A 258 -2.28 -10.92 12.53
C ILE A 258 -2.67 -12.33 12.11
N ILE A 259 -2.96 -12.47 10.80
CA ILE A 259 -3.08 -13.75 10.10
C ILE A 259 -2.04 -13.75 8.98
N ALA A 260 -0.99 -14.54 9.15
CA ALA A 260 0.12 -14.65 8.21
C ALA A 260 0.59 -16.10 8.05
N SER A 261 1.26 -16.38 6.94
CA SER A 261 1.95 -17.63 6.67
C SER A 261 3.11 -17.82 7.65
N TRP A 262 3.72 -19.00 7.59
CA TRP A 262 4.91 -19.29 8.40
C TRP A 262 6.14 -18.48 7.99
N SER A 263 6.19 -17.99 6.74
CA SER A 263 7.36 -17.30 6.19
C SER A 263 7.71 -16.01 6.92
N ILE A 264 6.73 -15.36 7.57
CA ILE A 264 6.94 -14.15 8.36
C ILE A 264 7.91 -14.35 9.54
N ARG A 265 8.08 -15.59 10.05
CA ARG A 265 9.03 -15.90 11.13
C ARG A 265 10.47 -15.99 10.64
N HIS A 266 10.67 -16.13 9.34
CA HIS A 266 11.98 -16.35 8.71
C HIS A 266 12.28 -15.17 7.77
N ASP A 267 12.54 -14.02 8.36
CA ASP A 267 12.72 -12.72 7.68
C ASP A 267 14.02 -12.60 6.85
N SER A 268 14.90 -13.62 6.86
CA SER A 268 16.22 -13.52 6.23
C SER A 268 16.23 -13.58 4.69
N SER A 269 15.11 -13.93 4.05
CA SER A 269 15.06 -14.18 2.60
C SER A 269 13.86 -13.54 1.86
N ASP A 270 13.18 -12.58 2.49
CA ASP A 270 12.07 -11.79 1.90
C ASP A 270 10.96 -12.66 1.25
N HIS A 271 10.81 -13.93 1.63
CA HIS A 271 9.80 -14.83 1.04
C HIS A 271 8.37 -14.30 1.22
N HIS A 272 8.10 -13.60 2.33
CA HIS A 272 6.82 -12.96 2.63
C HIS A 272 6.38 -11.92 1.56
N LYS A 273 7.33 -11.36 0.79
CA LYS A 273 7.07 -10.35 -0.26
C LYS A 273 7.04 -10.89 -1.69
N LYS A 274 7.21 -12.20 -1.88
CA LYS A 274 7.27 -12.79 -3.24
C LYS A 274 5.88 -13.16 -3.72
N ASP A 275 5.42 -12.52 -4.80
CA ASP A 275 4.20 -12.95 -5.48
C ASP A 275 4.40 -14.36 -6.06
N LEU A 276 3.47 -15.28 -5.79
CA LEU A 276 3.47 -16.64 -6.35
C LEU A 276 3.61 -16.64 -7.87
N LEU A 277 3.02 -15.67 -8.56
CA LEU A 277 3.06 -15.55 -10.03
C LEU A 277 4.41 -15.08 -10.57
N SER A 278 5.28 -14.57 -9.71
CA SER A 278 6.65 -14.17 -10.03
C SER A 278 7.65 -15.33 -9.92
N LEU A 279 7.26 -16.44 -9.29
CA LEU A 279 8.09 -17.63 -9.20
C LEU A 279 8.09 -18.41 -10.52
N ASN A 280 9.07 -19.30 -10.70
CA ASN A 280 9.03 -20.25 -11.82
C ASN A 280 7.79 -21.17 -11.67
N ARG A 281 7.28 -21.66 -12.81
CA ARG A 281 5.97 -22.35 -12.85
C ARG A 281 5.98 -23.63 -12.02
N GLU A 282 7.08 -24.36 -12.02
CA GLU A 282 7.26 -25.61 -11.27
C GLU A 282 7.19 -25.37 -9.76
N ASP A 283 7.96 -24.41 -9.24
CA ASP A 283 7.95 -24.04 -7.82
C ASP A 283 6.60 -23.47 -7.39
N ALA A 284 6.03 -22.55 -8.18
CA ALA A 284 4.71 -21.97 -7.92
C ALA A 284 3.63 -23.05 -7.86
N SER A 285 3.68 -24.01 -8.78
CA SER A 285 2.74 -25.13 -8.81
C SER A 285 2.92 -26.08 -7.64
N ALA A 286 4.15 -26.35 -7.20
CA ALA A 286 4.42 -27.20 -6.05
C ALA A 286 3.92 -26.55 -4.75
N ILE A 287 4.16 -25.25 -4.58
CA ILE A 287 3.64 -24.46 -3.46
C ILE A 287 2.10 -24.49 -3.45
N LEU A 288 1.48 -24.22 -4.59
CA LEU A 288 0.01 -24.22 -4.73
C LEU A 288 -0.59 -25.59 -4.42
N HIS A 289 0.02 -26.67 -4.92
CA HIS A 289 -0.44 -28.04 -4.65
C HIS A 289 -0.42 -28.36 -3.16
N GLY A 290 0.69 -28.05 -2.47
CA GLY A 290 0.81 -28.29 -1.02
C GLY A 290 -0.27 -27.59 -0.19
N HIS A 291 -0.62 -26.36 -0.56
CA HIS A 291 -1.69 -25.58 0.08
C HIS A 291 -3.07 -26.20 -0.14
N LEU A 292 -3.36 -26.69 -1.34
CA LEU A 292 -4.66 -27.25 -1.68
C LEU A 292 -4.87 -28.65 -1.09
N GLU A 293 -3.82 -29.46 -1.02
CA GLU A 293 -3.91 -30.84 -0.51
C GLU A 293 -4.04 -30.89 1.01
N SER A 294 -3.30 -30.03 1.72
CA SER A 294 -3.10 -30.19 3.16
C SER A 294 -3.58 -29.01 4.02
N PHE A 295 -4.01 -27.89 3.41
CA PHE A 295 -4.29 -26.63 4.09
C PHE A 295 -3.14 -26.13 5.00
N ARG A 296 -1.92 -26.67 4.81
CA ARG A 296 -0.75 -26.36 5.64
C ARG A 296 0.16 -25.42 4.87
N SER A 297 0.57 -24.34 5.52
CA SER A 297 1.63 -23.46 5.02
C SER A 297 2.99 -24.12 5.10
N ASN A 298 3.83 -23.91 4.09
CA ASN A 298 5.25 -24.23 4.14
C ASN A 298 6.04 -23.02 4.69
N GLU A 299 7.26 -23.26 5.18
CA GLU A 299 8.14 -22.21 5.70
C GLU A 299 8.64 -21.26 4.62
N LYS A 300 8.50 -21.66 3.35
CA LYS A 300 9.08 -20.97 2.18
C LYS A 300 8.05 -20.22 1.33
N ASP A 301 6.78 -20.25 1.70
CA ASP A 301 5.71 -19.57 0.96
C ASP A 301 4.98 -18.56 1.85
N ASN A 302 4.40 -17.54 1.21
CA ASN A 302 3.68 -16.45 1.84
C ASN A 302 2.16 -16.58 1.68
N LEU A 303 1.65 -17.79 1.41
CA LEU A 303 0.24 -18.02 1.15
C LEU A 303 -0.52 -18.35 2.43
N VAL A 304 -1.76 -17.88 2.47
CA VAL A 304 -2.77 -18.25 3.46
C VAL A 304 -4.03 -18.68 2.73
N SER A 305 -4.53 -19.86 3.08
CA SER A 305 -5.77 -20.42 2.53
C SER A 305 -6.99 -19.92 3.29
N TRP A 306 -7.99 -19.42 2.54
CA TRP A 306 -9.29 -18.97 3.04
C TRP A 306 -10.44 -19.63 2.27
N SER A 307 -11.56 -19.90 2.92
CA SER A 307 -12.78 -20.42 2.30
C SER A 307 -13.83 -19.34 2.13
N SER A 308 -14.56 -19.36 1.02
CA SER A 308 -15.78 -18.55 0.84
C SER A 308 -17.04 -19.18 1.44
N SER A 309 -16.95 -20.41 1.98
CA SER A 309 -18.05 -21.13 2.60
C SER A 309 -17.80 -21.33 4.09
N LEU A 310 -18.55 -20.59 4.92
CA LEU A 310 -18.55 -20.75 6.36
C LEU A 310 -19.01 -22.16 6.77
N MET A 311 -20.05 -22.69 6.10
CA MET A 311 -20.57 -24.03 6.39
C MET A 311 -19.50 -25.11 6.21
N PHE A 312 -18.73 -25.02 5.12
CA PHE A 312 -17.61 -25.93 4.89
C PHE A 312 -16.57 -25.85 6.02
N LEU A 313 -16.22 -24.63 6.46
CA LEU A 313 -15.26 -24.47 7.55
C LEU A 313 -15.77 -24.94 8.91
N VAL A 314 -17.07 -24.79 9.19
CA VAL A 314 -17.67 -25.37 10.40
C VAL A 314 -17.58 -26.89 10.36
N GLN A 315 -17.88 -27.51 9.21
CA GLN A 315 -17.72 -28.95 9.03
C GLN A 315 -16.25 -29.39 9.19
N TYR A 316 -15.31 -28.66 8.58
CA TYR A 316 -13.89 -28.92 8.69
C TYR A 316 -13.37 -28.75 10.13
N ALA A 317 -13.75 -27.68 10.82
CA ALA A 317 -13.41 -27.43 12.21
C ALA A 317 -13.93 -28.55 13.13
N ASN A 318 -15.16 -29.02 12.91
CA ASN A 318 -15.71 -30.17 13.63
C ASN A 318 -14.96 -31.48 13.32
N TRP A 319 -14.56 -31.69 12.07
CA TRP A 319 -13.75 -32.85 11.69
C TRP A 319 -12.37 -32.83 12.36
N GLU A 320 -11.68 -31.68 12.37
CA GLU A 320 -10.41 -31.49 13.09
C GLU A 320 -10.60 -31.75 14.59
N PHE A 321 -11.66 -31.20 15.19
CA PHE A 321 -11.99 -31.41 16.61
C PHE A 321 -12.18 -32.90 16.96
N CYS A 322 -12.91 -33.64 16.13
CA CYS A 322 -13.23 -35.04 16.39
C CYS A 322 -12.06 -36.01 16.12
N ASN A 323 -11.16 -35.69 15.18
CA ASN A 323 -10.12 -36.62 14.74
C ASN A 323 -8.74 -36.35 15.33
N TRP A 324 -8.55 -35.23 16.03
CA TRP A 324 -7.24 -34.88 16.59
C TRP A 324 -7.12 -35.26 18.06
N SER A 325 -6.49 -36.41 18.33
CA SER A 325 -6.37 -37.02 19.68
C SER A 325 -5.56 -36.21 20.71
N TYR A 326 -4.87 -35.14 20.30
CA TYR A 326 -3.94 -34.34 21.13
C TYR A 326 -4.26 -32.84 21.16
N ALA A 327 -5.38 -32.39 20.59
CA ALA A 327 -5.68 -30.98 20.48
C ALA A 327 -6.19 -30.51 21.85
N PRO A 328 -5.62 -29.45 22.45
CA PRO A 328 -6.28 -28.81 23.57
C PRO A 328 -7.67 -28.39 23.08
N GLN A 329 -8.72 -28.94 23.71
CA GLN A 329 -10.13 -28.83 23.31
C GLN A 329 -10.67 -27.40 23.21
N ASP A 330 -9.86 -26.40 23.56
CA ASP A 330 -10.30 -25.04 23.87
C ASP A 330 -9.98 -24.00 22.79
N ARG A 331 -9.42 -24.33 21.62
CA ARG A 331 -8.84 -23.29 20.72
C ARG A 331 -8.96 -23.54 19.20
N ILE A 332 -10.10 -24.02 18.70
CA ILE A 332 -10.39 -23.88 17.25
C ILE A 332 -11.17 -22.58 17.04
N TYR A 333 -10.57 -21.65 16.31
CA TYR A 333 -11.19 -20.36 16.00
C TYR A 333 -11.58 -20.30 14.53
N ILE A 334 -12.68 -19.62 14.23
CA ILE A 334 -13.07 -19.26 12.86
C ILE A 334 -13.01 -17.75 12.74
N TYR A 335 -12.11 -17.26 11.89
CA TYR A 335 -12.01 -15.85 11.56
C TYR A 335 -12.76 -15.55 10.27
N ALA A 336 -13.29 -14.33 10.18
CA ALA A 336 -13.86 -13.77 8.97
C ALA A 336 -13.13 -12.48 8.62
N VAL A 337 -12.74 -12.33 7.36
CA VAL A 337 -12.19 -11.09 6.81
C VAL A 337 -13.16 -10.48 5.82
N ASP A 338 -13.32 -9.15 5.87
CA ASP A 338 -14.04 -8.40 4.85
C ASP A 338 -13.04 -8.00 3.76
N THR A 339 -13.10 -8.65 2.60
CA THR A 339 -12.14 -8.46 1.49
C THR A 339 -12.21 -7.07 0.89
N THR A 340 -13.26 -6.28 1.17
CA THR A 340 -13.37 -4.88 0.71
C THR A 340 -12.43 -3.94 1.48
N LYS A 341 -11.89 -4.39 2.62
CA LYS A 341 -10.91 -3.65 3.43
C LYS A 341 -9.46 -3.91 3.03
N PHE A 342 -9.25 -4.64 1.94
CA PHE A 342 -7.93 -5.06 1.48
C PHE A 342 -7.71 -4.61 0.03
N PRO A 343 -6.46 -4.27 -0.33
CA PRO A 343 -6.11 -3.90 -1.69
C PRO A 343 -6.57 -4.92 -2.75
N HIS A 344 -7.06 -4.40 -3.89
CA HIS A 344 -7.49 -5.22 -5.02
C HIS A 344 -6.35 -6.05 -5.61
N GLY A 345 -6.46 -7.37 -5.54
CA GLY A 345 -5.43 -8.29 -6.06
C GLY A 345 -4.66 -9.03 -4.98
N GLN A 346 -4.94 -8.80 -3.70
CA GLN A 346 -4.39 -9.64 -2.62
C GLN A 346 -5.07 -11.01 -2.49
N PHE A 347 -6.32 -11.12 -2.96
CA PHE A 347 -7.08 -12.37 -2.96
C PHE A 347 -7.26 -12.89 -4.37
N VAL A 348 -7.09 -14.20 -4.53
CA VAL A 348 -7.31 -14.85 -5.82
C VAL A 348 -7.94 -16.23 -5.65
N ARG A 349 -8.73 -16.64 -6.62
CA ARG A 349 -9.40 -17.96 -6.63
C ARG A 349 -8.38 -19.05 -6.93
N ASP A 350 -8.39 -20.11 -6.12
CA ASP A 350 -7.65 -21.35 -6.34
C ASP A 350 -7.76 -21.89 -7.78
N LYS A 351 -8.97 -22.00 -8.33
CA LYS A 351 -9.24 -22.50 -9.67
C LYS A 351 -8.61 -21.63 -10.75
N TRP A 352 -8.51 -20.33 -10.52
CA TRP A 352 -7.83 -19.44 -11.46
C TRP A 352 -6.32 -19.64 -11.40
N LEU A 353 -5.74 -19.75 -10.19
CA LEU A 353 -4.31 -20.01 -10.01
C LEU A 353 -3.91 -21.36 -10.63
N LEU A 354 -4.68 -22.42 -10.38
CA LEU A 354 -4.43 -23.74 -10.94
C LEU A 354 -4.36 -23.73 -12.47
N ARG A 355 -5.24 -22.95 -13.12
CA ARG A 355 -5.21 -22.79 -14.59
C ARG A 355 -3.94 -22.14 -15.10
N GLN A 356 -3.33 -21.25 -14.33
CA GLN A 356 -2.06 -20.61 -14.73
C GLN A 356 -0.90 -21.62 -14.76
N PHE A 357 -1.01 -22.73 -14.00
CA PHE A 357 0.03 -23.74 -13.87
C PHE A 357 -0.34 -25.12 -14.46
N ARG A 358 -1.44 -25.24 -15.20
CA ARG A 358 -2.00 -26.52 -15.69
C ARG A 358 -1.03 -27.44 -16.45
N ASP A 359 0.03 -26.88 -17.04
CA ASP A 359 0.97 -27.66 -17.86
C ASP A 359 2.11 -28.29 -17.04
N THR A 360 2.23 -27.96 -15.75
CA THR A 360 3.28 -28.46 -14.86
C THR A 360 3.00 -29.90 -14.43
N GLN A 361 4.06 -30.59 -14.01
CA GLN A 361 3.93 -31.96 -13.50
C GLN A 361 3.06 -32.03 -12.24
N ALA A 362 3.26 -31.10 -11.30
CA ALA A 362 2.47 -31.00 -10.08
C ALA A 362 0.97 -30.74 -10.36
N ALA A 363 0.62 -29.92 -11.36
CA ALA A 363 -0.78 -29.71 -11.73
C ALA A 363 -1.43 -30.95 -12.35
N LYS A 364 -0.68 -31.73 -13.15
CA LYS A 364 -1.14 -33.01 -13.72
C LYS A 364 -1.35 -34.09 -12.66
N GLU A 365 -0.57 -34.04 -11.59
CA GLU A 365 -0.74 -34.90 -10.41
C GLU A 365 -1.94 -34.46 -9.59
N ALA A 366 -2.12 -33.14 -9.36
CA ALA A 366 -3.27 -32.54 -8.69
C ALA A 366 -4.61 -32.97 -9.31
N ASP A 367 -4.71 -32.93 -10.64
CA ASP A 367 -5.93 -33.27 -11.38
C ASP A 367 -6.30 -34.77 -11.24
N ARG A 368 -5.35 -35.61 -10.83
CA ARG A 368 -5.54 -37.04 -10.54
C ARG A 368 -5.84 -37.32 -9.06
N THR A 369 -5.34 -36.48 -8.15
CA THR A 369 -5.37 -36.74 -6.71
C THR A 369 -6.42 -35.93 -5.95
N ILE A 370 -6.86 -34.76 -6.44
CA ILE A 370 -7.80 -33.89 -5.72
C ILE A 370 -9.24 -34.38 -5.94
N PRO A 371 -9.87 -35.08 -4.97
CA PRO A 371 -11.24 -35.52 -5.09
C PRO A 371 -12.12 -34.43 -4.50
N CYS A 372 -12.90 -33.72 -5.33
CA CYS A 372 -14.15 -33.05 -4.95
C CYS A 372 -14.16 -32.10 -3.71
N THR A 373 -13.03 -31.64 -3.17
CA THR A 373 -12.99 -30.55 -2.17
C THR A 373 -13.17 -29.17 -2.81
N SER A 374 -13.10 -29.08 -4.14
CA SER A 374 -13.18 -27.86 -4.96
C SER A 374 -14.56 -27.17 -5.02
N ASN A 375 -15.52 -27.60 -4.21
CA ASN A 375 -16.84 -26.96 -4.10
C ASN A 375 -16.89 -25.86 -3.03
N ALA A 376 -15.98 -25.87 -2.04
CA ALA A 376 -15.73 -24.68 -1.23
C ALA A 376 -14.76 -23.81 -2.01
N GLY A 377 -15.22 -22.67 -2.55
CA GLY A 377 -14.38 -21.79 -3.37
C GLY A 377 -13.23 -21.23 -2.54
N LEU A 378 -12.08 -21.92 -2.54
CA LEU A 378 -10.90 -21.56 -1.78
C LEU A 378 -10.27 -20.33 -2.43
N MET A 379 -10.11 -19.30 -1.62
CA MET A 379 -9.42 -18.07 -1.94
C MET A 379 -8.06 -18.11 -1.29
N ILE A 380 -7.02 -17.87 -2.08
CA ILE A 380 -5.65 -17.81 -1.60
C ILE A 380 -5.28 -16.33 -1.45
N PHE A 381 -4.61 -16.03 -0.36
CA PHE A 381 -4.21 -14.70 0.06
C PHE A 381 -2.71 -14.66 0.39
N LEU A 382 -2.06 -13.49 0.28
CA LEU A 382 -0.65 -13.28 0.61
C LEU A 382 -0.53 -12.43 1.88
N ASP A 383 0.18 -12.92 2.90
CA ASP A 383 0.48 -12.33 4.24
C ASP A 383 -0.12 -10.94 4.58
N ILE A 384 -0.80 -10.84 5.74
CA ILE A 384 -1.24 -9.56 6.32
C ILE A 384 -0.09 -8.99 7.16
N PRO A 385 0.61 -7.91 6.77
CA PRO A 385 1.37 -7.14 7.74
C PRO A 385 0.37 -6.47 8.69
N ALA A 386 0.64 -6.54 10.00
CA ALA A 386 -0.20 -6.02 11.08
C ALA A 386 -0.87 -4.68 10.69
N ALA A 387 -2.15 -4.73 10.36
CA ALA A 387 -3.00 -3.57 10.43
C ALA A 387 -3.19 -3.34 11.92
N GLY A 388 -2.66 -2.21 12.43
CA GLY A 388 -2.89 -1.80 13.81
C GLY A 388 -4.36 -1.97 14.17
N SER A 389 -4.60 -2.64 15.29
CA SER A 389 -5.92 -2.88 15.85
C SER A 389 -6.71 -1.58 15.92
N GLN A 390 -8.01 -1.70 15.58
CA GLN A 390 -8.99 -0.60 15.50
C GLN A 390 -9.12 0.20 16.79
#